data_AF-A0A821WZC9-F1
#
_entry.id   AF-A0A821WZC9-F1
#
_cell.length_a   1.000
_cell.length_b   1.000
_cell.length_c   1.000
_cell.angle_alpha   90.00
_cell.angle_beta   90.00
_cell.angle_gamma   90.00
#
_symmetry.space_group_name_H-M   'P 1'
#
loop_
_entity.id
_entity.type
_entity.pdbx_description
1 polymer ?
#
loop_
_entity_poly.entity_id
_entity_poly.type
_entity_poly.pdbx_seq_one_letter_code
_entity_poly.pdbx_strand_id
1 'polypeptide(L)'
;MYREVLLSGCRCIELDCWDGDDGYPVIYHGRTFVSKISFKLVVEVINESAFLTSPYPVILSIENRCSLIQQSRMAQIFVKIFGDKLIIKYMFDTDFNEDSLLPSPNQLKYKILIKNKKITNIYSTT
;
A
#
# COMPACT_ATOMS: atom_id res chain seq x y z
N MET A 1 -8.58 1.82 15.12
CA MET A 1 -8.62 0.74 14.11
C MET A 1 -7.25 0.40 13.50
N TYR A 2 -6.74 1.12 12.48
CA TYR A 2 -5.50 0.71 11.75
C TYR A 2 -4.29 0.44 12.66
N ARG A 3 -4.04 1.34 13.62
CA ARG A 3 -2.99 1.17 14.63
C ARG A 3 -3.18 -0.10 15.45
N GLU A 4 -4.37 -0.31 16.01
CA GLU A 4 -4.68 -1.46 16.88
C GLU A 4 -4.55 -2.78 16.12
N VAL A 5 -5.00 -2.82 14.87
CA VAL A 5 -4.87 -4.00 13.99
C VAL A 5 -3.40 -4.31 13.71
N LEU A 6 -2.55 -3.30 13.47
CA LEU A 6 -1.11 -3.52 13.34
C LEU A 6 -0.47 -3.97 14.65
N LEU A 7 -0.85 -3.37 15.78
CA LEU A 7 -0.32 -3.74 17.09
C LEU A 7 -0.71 -5.16 17.49
N SER A 8 -1.89 -5.66 17.09
CA SER A 8 -2.28 -7.06 17.31
C SER A 8 -1.53 -8.07 16.44
N GLY A 9 -0.65 -7.61 15.54
CA GLY A 9 0.21 -8.46 14.71
C GLY A 9 -0.32 -8.70 13.30
N CYS A 10 -1.48 -8.14 12.92
CA CYS A 10 -1.99 -8.26 11.56
C CYS A 10 -1.00 -7.66 10.55
N ARG A 11 -0.69 -8.38 9.46
CA ARG A 11 0.29 -7.99 8.43
C ARG A 11 -0.32 -7.67 7.06
N CYS A 12 -1.64 -7.75 6.92
CA CYS A 12 -2.33 -7.42 5.67
C CYS A 12 -3.55 -6.56 5.98
N ILE A 13 -3.63 -5.36 5.39
CA ILE A 13 -4.70 -4.40 5.68
C ILE A 13 -5.27 -3.84 4.40
N GLU A 14 -6.57 -3.63 4.40
CA GLU A 14 -7.32 -3.08 3.28
C GLU A 14 -7.56 -1.57 3.39
N LEU A 15 -7.42 -0.88 2.26
CA LEU A 15 -7.71 0.55 2.10
C LEU A 15 -8.67 0.72 0.91
N ASP A 16 -9.92 1.04 1.19
CA ASP A 16 -10.92 1.40 0.17
C ASP A 16 -10.83 2.90 -0.15
N CYS A 17 -10.17 3.21 -1.26
CA CYS A 17 -9.71 4.55 -1.60
C CYS A 17 -10.61 5.20 -2.65
N TRP A 18 -11.08 6.41 -2.35
CA TRP A 18 -11.99 7.18 -3.17
C TRP A 18 -11.53 8.62 -3.34
N ASP A 19 -12.06 9.30 -4.34
CA ASP A 19 -11.81 10.72 -4.56
C ASP A 19 -12.41 11.57 -3.42
N GLY A 20 -11.59 12.45 -2.85
CA GLY A 20 -12.06 13.49 -1.94
C GLY A 20 -12.42 14.79 -2.66
N ASP A 21 -13.32 15.55 -2.04
CA ASP A 21 -13.89 16.78 -2.60
C ASP A 21 -12.87 17.95 -2.63
N ASP A 22 -11.83 17.88 -1.79
CA ASP A 22 -10.68 18.80 -1.76
C ASP A 22 -9.55 18.38 -2.72
N GLY A 23 -9.80 17.35 -3.52
CA GLY A 23 -8.84 16.74 -4.42
C GLY A 23 -7.88 15.75 -3.75
N TYR A 24 -7.92 15.54 -2.44
CA TYR A 24 -7.08 14.55 -1.78
C TYR A 24 -7.85 13.24 -1.58
N PRO A 25 -7.19 12.08 -1.74
CA PRO A 25 -7.85 10.80 -1.58
C PRO A 25 -8.36 10.62 -0.15
N VAL A 26 -9.51 9.96 -0.03
CA VAL A 26 -10.14 9.60 1.24
C VAL A 26 -10.35 8.09 1.31
N ILE A 27 -10.53 7.58 2.51
CA ILE A 27 -10.93 6.21 2.77
C ILE A 27 -12.33 6.20 3.38
N TYR A 28 -13.23 5.40 2.81
CA TYR A 28 -14.52 5.05 3.39
C TYR A 28 -15.10 3.84 2.67
N HIS A 29 -15.95 3.07 3.35
CA HIS A 29 -16.66 1.98 2.72
C HIS A 29 -17.99 2.51 2.16
N GLY A 30 -18.13 2.52 0.83
CA GLY A 30 -19.22 3.18 0.08
C GLY A 30 -20.66 2.69 0.30
N ARG A 31 -20.92 1.94 1.38
CA ARG A 31 -22.23 1.37 1.74
C ARG A 31 -22.56 1.46 3.24
N THR A 32 -21.86 2.32 3.99
CA THR A 32 -22.05 2.45 5.44
C THR A 32 -22.07 3.93 5.85
N PHE A 33 -22.75 4.27 6.94
CA PHE A 33 -22.82 5.64 7.53
C PHE A 33 -21.48 6.12 8.14
N VAL A 34 -20.35 5.56 7.70
CA VAL A 34 -19.03 5.85 8.26
C VAL A 34 -18.48 7.12 7.61
N SER A 35 -17.99 8.04 8.45
CA SER A 35 -17.33 9.28 8.01
C SER A 35 -16.12 8.99 7.14
N LYS A 36 -15.92 9.78 6.07
CA LYS A 36 -14.70 9.79 5.26
C LYS A 36 -13.50 10.12 6.16
N ILE A 37 -12.43 9.33 6.07
CA ILE A 37 -11.16 9.62 6.75
C ILE A 37 -10.07 9.96 5.72
N SER A 38 -9.14 10.83 6.08
CA SER A 38 -8.05 11.20 5.18
C SER A 38 -7.14 10.01 4.88
N PHE A 39 -6.90 9.73 3.59
CA PHE A 39 -5.94 8.72 3.17
C PHE A 39 -4.54 9.00 3.74
N LYS A 40 -4.10 10.27 3.70
CA LYS A 40 -2.79 10.68 4.21
C LYS A 40 -2.62 10.32 5.70
N LEU A 41 -3.62 10.64 6.53
CA LEU A 41 -3.58 10.33 7.96
C LEU A 41 -3.50 8.81 8.20
N VAL A 42 -4.24 8.02 7.42
CA VAL A 42 -4.17 6.55 7.52
C VAL A 42 -2.76 6.04 7.17
N VAL A 43 -2.14 6.58 6.12
CA VAL A 43 -0.76 6.22 5.73
C VAL A 43 0.26 6.60 6.81
N GLU A 44 0.12 7.77 7.45
CA GLU A 44 0.95 8.20 8.59
C GLU A 44 0.83 7.22 9.78
N VAL A 45 -0.40 6.89 10.17
CA VAL A 45 -0.67 5.94 11.27
C VAL A 45 -0.09 4.55 10.97
N ILE A 46 -0.21 4.07 9.72
CA ILE A 46 0.40 2.81 9.30
C ILE A 46 1.93 2.89 9.43
N ASN A 47 2.56 3.97 8.96
CA ASN A 47 4.02 4.13 9.00
C ASN A 47 4.60 4.07 10.41
N GLU A 48 3.89 4.67 11.38
CA GLU A 48 4.25 4.69 12.80
C GLU A 48 4.03 3.33 13.48
N SER A 49 3.05 2.55 13.03
CA SER A 49 2.59 1.36 13.73
C SER A 49 3.06 0.04 13.10
N ALA A 50 3.41 0.05 11.81
CA ALA A 50 3.61 -1.14 11.00
C ALA A 50 4.58 -2.16 11.60
N PHE A 51 5.64 -1.71 12.26
CA PHE A 51 6.73 -2.58 12.73
C PHE A 51 6.96 -2.55 14.24
N LEU A 52 6.03 -1.99 15.03
CA LEU A 52 6.19 -1.89 16.48
C LEU A 52 6.16 -3.25 17.19
N THR A 53 5.33 -4.18 16.71
CA THR A 53 5.13 -5.50 17.36
C THR A 53 5.64 -6.68 16.54
N SER A 54 6.01 -6.45 15.27
CA SER A 54 6.57 -7.47 14.41
C SER A 54 7.42 -6.83 13.30
N PRO A 55 8.65 -7.34 13.05
CA PRO A 55 9.53 -6.80 12.02
C PRO A 55 9.17 -7.28 10.60
N TYR A 56 8.22 -8.21 10.48
CA TYR A 56 7.85 -8.83 9.21
C TYR A 56 7.03 -7.89 8.32
N PRO A 57 7.06 -8.10 6.98
CA PRO A 57 6.46 -7.17 6.02
C PRO A 57 4.97 -6.93 6.25
N VAL A 58 4.52 -5.73 5.86
CA VAL A 58 3.10 -5.35 5.83
C VAL A 58 2.65 -5.23 4.38
N ILE A 59 1.51 -5.82 4.06
CA ILE A 59 0.87 -5.75 2.74
C ILE A 59 -0.33 -4.82 2.84
N LEU A 60 -0.39 -3.81 1.97
CA LEU A 60 -1.55 -2.94 1.81
C LEU A 60 -2.34 -3.38 0.59
N SER A 61 -3.53 -3.92 0.81
CA SER A 61 -4.50 -4.26 -0.23
C SER A 61 -5.30 -3.01 -0.59
N ILE A 62 -5.05 -2.46 -1.77
CA ILE A 62 -5.71 -1.22 -2.21
C ILE A 62 -6.94 -1.57 -3.05
N GLU A 63 -8.12 -1.20 -2.56
CA GLU A 63 -9.32 -1.12 -3.38
C GLU A 63 -9.38 0.30 -3.97
N ASN A 64 -8.90 0.43 -5.21
CA ASN A 64 -8.68 1.72 -5.85
C ASN A 64 -9.89 2.16 -6.67
N ARG A 65 -10.55 3.25 -6.26
CA ARG A 65 -11.68 3.89 -6.95
C ARG A 65 -11.43 5.36 -7.23
N CYS A 66 -10.18 5.80 -7.08
CA CYS A 66 -9.77 7.18 -7.32
C CYS A 66 -9.62 7.49 -8.83
N SER A 67 -9.81 8.75 -9.21
CA SER A 67 -9.40 9.26 -10.52
C SER A 67 -7.87 9.24 -10.68
N LEU A 68 -7.37 9.32 -11.92
CA LEU A 68 -5.92 9.29 -12.19
C LEU A 68 -5.14 10.39 -11.44
N ILE A 69 -5.74 11.57 -11.29
CA ILE A 69 -5.13 12.70 -10.56
C ILE A 69 -4.94 12.32 -9.08
N GLN A 70 -5.97 11.76 -8.44
CA GLN A 70 -5.89 11.38 -7.04
C GLN A 70 -5.10 10.08 -6.84
N GLN A 71 -5.04 9.17 -7.82
CA GLN A 71 -4.11 8.04 -7.82
C GLN A 71 -2.64 8.49 -7.82
N SER A 72 -2.32 9.54 -8.60
CA SER A 72 -0.98 10.15 -8.57
C SER A 72 -0.67 10.72 -7.18
N ARG A 73 -1.65 11.37 -6.54
CA ARG A 73 -1.53 11.85 -5.15
C ARG A 73 -1.33 10.70 -4.17
N MET A 74 -2.07 9.59 -4.30
CA MET A 74 -1.86 8.39 -3.47
C MET A 74 -0.41 7.88 -3.57
N ALA A 75 0.11 7.76 -4.80
CA ALA A 75 1.48 7.32 -5.02
C ALA A 75 2.51 8.26 -4.39
N GLN A 76 2.33 9.59 -4.55
CA GLN A 76 3.20 10.59 -3.91
C GLN A 76 3.17 10.50 -2.38
N ILE A 77 2.00 10.32 -1.80
CA ILE A 77 1.81 10.17 -0.35
C ILE A 77 2.53 8.91 0.15
N PHE A 78 2.36 7.77 -0.52
CA PHE A 78 3.07 6.54 -0.18
C PHE A 78 4.58 6.70 -0.21
N VAL A 79 5.12 7.21 -1.31
CA VAL A 79 6.58 7.43 -1.46
C VAL A 79 7.10 8.37 -0.39
N LYS A 80 6.41 9.48 -0.14
CA LYS A 80 6.83 10.50 0.83
C LYS A 80 6.84 9.98 2.27
N ILE A 81 5.81 9.24 2.68
CA ILE A 81 5.63 8.85 4.09
C ILE A 81 6.37 7.56 4.42
N PHE A 82 6.28 6.55 3.56
CA PHE A 82 6.92 5.26 3.82
C PHE A 82 8.42 5.29 3.50
N GLY A 83 8.86 6.15 2.58
CA GLY A 83 10.27 6.27 2.19
C GLY A 83 10.88 4.90 1.87
N ASP A 84 12.00 4.59 2.49
CA ASP A 84 12.75 3.35 2.27
C ASP A 84 12.02 2.07 2.73
N LYS A 85 10.94 2.20 3.50
CA LYS A 85 10.09 1.05 3.87
C LYS A 85 9.27 0.58 2.66
N LEU A 86 8.95 1.47 1.72
CA LEU A 86 8.15 1.11 0.55
C LEU A 86 8.99 0.37 -0.49
N ILE A 87 8.51 -0.78 -0.93
CA ILE A 87 9.09 -1.47 -2.09
C ILE A 87 8.56 -0.84 -3.38
N ILE A 88 9.46 -0.24 -4.16
CA ILE A 88 9.15 0.41 -5.45
C ILE A 88 9.73 -0.32 -6.66
N LYS A 89 10.64 -1.27 -6.43
CA LYS A 89 11.33 -2.07 -7.45
C LYS A 89 11.57 -3.48 -6.90
N TYR A 90 11.83 -4.44 -7.78
CA TYR A 90 12.35 -5.74 -7.38
C TYR A 90 13.62 -5.55 -6.55
N MET A 91 13.75 -6.35 -5.49
CA MET A 91 14.82 -6.19 -4.51
C MET A 91 15.95 -7.19 -4.72
N PHE A 92 15.70 -8.28 -5.44
CA PHE A 92 16.65 -9.37 -5.60
C PHE A 92 16.83 -9.71 -7.07
N ASP A 93 18.06 -10.03 -7.47
CA ASP A 93 18.39 -10.43 -8.84
C ASP A 93 17.68 -11.73 -9.25
N THR A 94 17.31 -12.54 -8.27
CA THR A 94 16.49 -13.75 -8.48
C THR A 94 15.08 -13.44 -8.97
N ASP A 95 14.56 -12.22 -8.78
CA ASP A 95 13.20 -11.82 -9.15
C ASP A 95 13.00 -11.66 -10.67
N PHE A 96 14.09 -11.73 -11.47
CA PHE A 96 14.06 -11.56 -12.93
C PHE A 96 13.90 -12.89 -13.71
N ASN A 97 13.88 -14.03 -13.02
CA ASN A 97 13.74 -15.34 -13.66
C ASN A 97 12.26 -15.79 -13.70
N GLU A 98 11.85 -16.49 -14.74
CA GLU A 98 10.47 -17.03 -14.86
C GLU A 98 10.14 -18.04 -13.75
N ASP A 99 11.15 -18.74 -13.21
CA ASP A 99 11.05 -19.65 -12.07
C ASP A 99 11.30 -18.96 -10.71
N SER A 100 11.28 -17.62 -10.66
CA SER A 100 11.56 -16.88 -9.43
C SER A 100 10.50 -17.12 -8.36
N LEU A 101 10.97 -17.56 -7.18
CA LEU A 101 10.13 -17.65 -6.00
C LEU A 101 9.96 -16.27 -5.37
N LEU A 102 8.80 -16.04 -4.76
CA LEU A 102 8.60 -14.84 -3.95
C LEU A 102 9.66 -14.76 -2.83
N PRO A 103 10.17 -13.56 -2.50
CA PRO A 103 11.09 -13.40 -1.38
C PRO A 103 10.46 -13.86 -0.06
N SER A 104 11.26 -14.46 0.81
CA SER A 104 10.80 -14.89 2.12
C SER A 104 10.43 -13.69 3.00
N PRO A 105 9.53 -13.86 4.00
CA PRO A 105 9.21 -12.79 4.94
C PRO A 105 10.44 -12.22 5.68
N ASN A 106 11.48 -13.04 5.91
CA ASN A 106 12.74 -12.60 6.51
C ASN A 106 13.50 -11.62 5.61
N GLN A 107 13.51 -11.84 4.29
CA GLN A 107 14.14 -10.94 3.31
C GLN A 107 13.40 -9.60 3.19
N LEU A 108 12.12 -9.57 3.56
CA LEU A 108 11.24 -8.40 3.46
C LEU A 108 10.97 -7.73 4.82
N LYS A 109 11.83 -7.95 5.82
CA LYS A 109 11.68 -7.27 7.12
C LYS A 109 11.67 -5.75 6.95
N TYR A 110 10.78 -5.10 7.69
CA TYR A 110 10.55 -3.65 7.69
C TYR A 110 10.11 -3.07 6.34
N LYS A 111 9.55 -3.91 5.47
CA LYS A 111 9.04 -3.51 4.16
C LYS A 111 7.53 -3.46 4.08
N ILE A 112 7.04 -2.50 3.30
CA ILE A 112 5.63 -2.30 2.97
C ILE A 112 5.45 -2.63 1.49
N LEU A 113 4.54 -3.55 1.21
CA LEU A 113 4.18 -3.97 -0.15
C LEU A 113 2.80 -3.42 -0.50
N ILE A 114 2.67 -2.92 -1.74
CA ILE A 114 1.39 -2.45 -2.27
C ILE A 114 0.81 -3.52 -3.18
N LYS A 115 -0.35 -4.05 -2.82
CA LYS A 115 -1.17 -4.91 -3.68
C LYS A 115 -2.21 -4.05 -4.37
N ASN A 116 -1.96 -3.69 -5.62
CA ASN A 116 -2.89 -2.94 -6.49
C ASN A 116 -2.77 -3.46 -7.94
N LYS A 117 -3.73 -3.08 -8.80
CA LYS A 117 -3.65 -3.35 -10.24
C LYS A 117 -2.40 -2.71 -10.84
N LYS A 118 -1.65 -3.48 -11.64
CA LYS A 118 -0.51 -3.01 -12.42
C LYS A 118 -0.92 -2.95 -13.88
N ILE A 119 -0.63 -1.83 -14.56
CA ILE A 119 -0.83 -1.72 -16.01
C ILE A 119 0.15 -2.67 -16.69
N THR A 120 -0.36 -3.65 -17.43
CA THR A 120 0.44 -4.50 -18.31
C THR A 120 0.60 -3.79 -19.65
N ASN A 121 1.84 -3.58 -20.11
CA ASN A 121 2.07 -3.13 -21.48
C ASN A 121 1.73 -4.31 -22.41
N ILE A 122 0.58 -4.25 -23.08
CA ILE A 122 0.17 -5.24 -24.10
C ILE A 122 0.81 -4.93 -25.47
N TYR A 123 1.71 -3.93 -25.57
CA TYR A 123 2.36 -3.53 -26.81
C TYR A 123 3.88 -3.61 -26.72
N SER A 124 4.42 -4.83 -26.86
CA SER A 124 5.80 -5.03 -27.27
C SER A 124 5.90 -6.35 -28.04
N THR A 125 5.19 -6.40 -29.17
CA THR A 125 5.42 -7.31 -30.29
C THR A 125 5.18 -6.54 -31.59
N THR A 126 6.26 -5.95 -32.09
CA THR A 126 6.51 -5.65 -33.50
C THR A 126 8.00 -5.84 -33.72
#